data_AF-A0A2N2CF74-F1
#
_entry.id   AF-A0A2N2CF74-F1
#
_cell.length_a   1.000
_cell.length_b   1.000
_cell.length_c   1.000
_cell.angle_alpha   90.00
_cell.angle_beta   90.00
_cell.angle_gamma   90.00
#
_symmetry.space_group_name_H-M   'P 1'
#
loop_
_entity.id
_entity.type
_entity.pdbx_description
1 polymer ?
#
loop_
_entity_poly.entity_id
_entity_poly.type
_entity_poly.pdbx_seq_one_letter_code
_entity_poly.pdbx_strand_id
1 'polypeptide(L)'
;MTMLLEIKEIIMQNYKKFERIIVPLAKFIMALIVLSLLGRYLSGFDLENKFVLLDKFYIKVAMAAIVAFVPGTWFVLLIMVTLWARMFFISIEATFITFGVTVIIYLMFVRLFPKQAYLVILLPLLMHLKLAYVLPLFAGLFFGPVAIIPIGVGVIVYYLGMNLSGLLQMTSADLYDMPTTIIEMYKYTINIVTGNRAMLLTIVVFVAVIITTYYVGRLELDFAQYIAIGVGGLVNIFGFIMGNLVLDAGVQIVGVLVGSVIAVILVCIMQFFRFTLDYQKTERQQFEDEDFYYYVKAIPKIKISKSKREIKTIE
;
A
#
# COMPACT_ATOMS: atom_id res chain seq x y z
N MET A 1 3.17 8.40 -31.43
CA MET A 1 2.36 7.40 -30.67
C MET A 1 2.96 5.99 -30.74
N THR A 2 3.45 5.55 -31.91
CA THR A 2 4.09 4.23 -32.11
C THR A 2 5.29 3.99 -31.19
N MET A 3 6.22 4.94 -31.06
CA MET A 3 7.43 4.78 -30.23
C MET A 3 7.13 4.51 -28.73
N LEU A 4 6.17 5.22 -28.13
CA LEU A 4 5.82 5.04 -26.70
C LEU A 4 5.21 3.64 -26.45
N LEU A 5 4.44 3.15 -27.41
CA LEU A 5 3.82 1.83 -27.39
C LEU A 5 4.85 0.72 -27.64
N GLU A 6 5.81 0.94 -28.55
CA GLU A 6 6.94 0.02 -28.77
C GLU A 6 7.81 -0.11 -27.53
N ILE A 7 8.17 1.03 -26.90
CA ILE A 7 8.92 1.05 -25.63
C ILE A 7 8.15 0.27 -24.55
N LYS A 8 6.84 0.50 -24.42
CA LYS A 8 5.99 -0.25 -23.48
C LYS A 8 6.05 -1.74 -23.74
N GLU A 9 5.89 -2.19 -24.99
CA GLU A 9 5.92 -3.61 -25.33
C GLU A 9 7.29 -4.25 -25.03
N ILE A 10 8.38 -3.56 -25.34
CA ILE A 10 9.75 -4.01 -25.00
C ILE A 10 9.90 -4.16 -23.49
N ILE A 11 9.48 -3.17 -22.71
CA ILE A 11 9.55 -3.20 -21.24
C ILE A 11 8.71 -4.36 -20.69
N MET A 12 7.46 -4.52 -21.15
CA MET A 12 6.57 -5.59 -20.70
C MET A 12 7.10 -6.98 -21.08
N GLN A 13 7.69 -7.13 -22.27
CA GLN A 13 8.29 -8.38 -22.71
C GLN A 13 9.50 -8.74 -21.84
N ASN A 14 10.36 -7.77 -21.55
CA ASN A 14 11.50 -7.95 -20.65
C ASN A 14 11.05 -8.28 -19.22
N TYR A 15 10.03 -7.58 -18.71
CA TYR A 15 9.46 -7.88 -17.40
C TYR A 15 8.95 -9.32 -17.31
N LYS A 16 8.15 -9.77 -18.29
CA LYS A 16 7.64 -11.16 -18.33
C LYS A 16 8.77 -12.19 -18.46
N LYS A 17 9.82 -11.89 -19.23
CA LYS A 17 10.97 -12.78 -19.39
C LYS A 17 11.74 -12.96 -18.06
N PHE A 18 11.89 -11.90 -17.28
CA PHE A 18 12.67 -11.91 -16.04
C PHE A 18 11.80 -11.88 -14.77
N GLU A 19 10.50 -12.11 -14.86
CA GLU A 19 9.55 -12.01 -13.74
C GLU A 19 9.99 -12.85 -12.54
N ARG A 20 10.51 -14.07 -12.80
CA ARG A 20 11.03 -15.00 -11.80
C ARG A 20 12.20 -14.42 -10.98
N ILE A 21 12.93 -13.44 -11.52
CA ILE A 21 14.05 -12.76 -10.85
C ILE A 21 13.59 -11.41 -10.30
N ILE A 22 12.83 -10.63 -11.07
CA ILE A 22 12.38 -9.28 -10.71
C ILE A 22 11.48 -9.31 -9.47
N VAL A 23 10.53 -10.24 -9.38
CA VAL A 23 9.57 -10.29 -8.27
C VAL A 23 10.25 -10.59 -6.92
N PRO A 24 11.09 -11.64 -6.78
CA PRO A 24 11.85 -11.86 -5.54
C PRO A 24 12.79 -10.70 -5.21
N LEU A 25 13.45 -10.10 -6.20
CA LEU A 25 14.35 -8.97 -5.98
C LEU A 25 13.60 -7.74 -5.45
N ALA A 26 12.43 -7.44 -5.99
CA ALA A 26 11.59 -6.35 -5.50
C ALA A 26 11.13 -6.58 -4.05
N LYS A 27 10.75 -7.83 -3.71
CA LYS A 27 10.42 -8.22 -2.33
C LYS A 27 11.61 -8.07 -1.39
N PHE A 28 12.80 -8.48 -1.83
CA PHE A 28 14.05 -8.31 -1.07
C PHE A 28 14.31 -6.84 -0.74
N ILE A 29 14.24 -5.95 -1.74
CA ILE A 29 14.46 -4.51 -1.56
C ILE A 29 13.40 -3.93 -0.61
N MET A 30 12.12 -4.28 -0.80
CA MET A 30 11.04 -3.85 0.09
C MET A 30 11.28 -4.30 1.53
N ALA A 31 11.66 -5.56 1.74
CA ALA A 31 11.97 -6.10 3.06
C ALA A 31 13.12 -5.36 3.75
N LEU A 32 14.19 -5.07 3.00
CA LEU A 32 15.33 -4.34 3.52
C LEU A 32 14.93 -2.92 3.95
N ILE A 33 14.13 -2.22 3.15
CA ILE A 33 13.61 -0.88 3.50
C ILE A 33 12.77 -0.94 4.76
N VAL A 34 11.80 -1.86 4.84
CA VAL A 34 10.90 -1.99 6.01
C VAL A 34 11.69 -2.31 7.29
N LEU A 35 12.59 -3.29 7.25
CA LEU A 35 13.42 -3.67 8.40
C LEU A 35 14.35 -2.52 8.85
N SER A 36 14.82 -1.71 7.90
CA SER A 36 15.64 -0.53 8.19
C SER A 36 14.83 0.59 8.83
N LEU A 37 13.63 0.86 8.32
CA LEU A 37 12.71 1.85 8.90
C LEU A 37 12.29 1.45 10.32
N LEU A 38 11.95 0.19 10.54
CA LEU A 38 11.66 -0.33 11.87
C LEU A 38 12.81 -0.10 12.86
N GLY A 39 14.06 -0.12 12.40
CA GLY A 39 15.23 0.16 13.26
C GLY A 39 15.24 1.62 13.74
N ARG A 40 15.00 2.55 12.81
CA ARG A 40 15.00 3.99 13.10
C ARG A 40 13.87 4.44 14.03
N TYR A 41 12.70 3.81 13.96
CA TYR A 41 11.58 4.14 14.86
C TYR A 41 11.85 3.78 16.32
N LEU A 42 12.76 2.83 16.58
CA LEU A 42 13.08 2.32 17.92
C LEU A 42 14.46 2.80 18.42
N SER A 43 15.28 3.40 17.56
CA SER A 43 16.66 3.82 17.87
C SER A 43 16.77 5.06 18.77
N GLY A 44 15.65 5.69 19.15
CA GLY A 44 15.63 6.81 20.10
C GLY A 44 15.69 6.39 21.57
N PHE A 45 15.63 5.09 21.84
CA PHE A 45 15.89 4.52 23.16
C PHE A 45 17.32 3.99 23.14
N ASP A 46 18.15 4.44 24.09
CA ASP A 46 19.54 4.00 24.24
C ASP A 46 19.58 2.50 24.58
N LEU A 47 19.51 1.64 23.56
CA LEU A 47 19.89 0.24 23.67
C LEU A 47 21.42 0.17 23.64
N GLU A 48 22.06 0.66 24.69
CA GLU A 48 23.43 0.31 24.99
C GLU A 48 23.48 -1.22 25.19
N ASN A 49 24.02 -1.89 24.17
CA ASN A 49 24.78 -3.13 24.29
C ASN A 49 24.08 -4.49 24.26
N LYS A 50 22.74 -4.64 24.16
CA LYS A 50 22.14 -6.00 24.18
C LYS A 50 21.51 -6.54 22.88
N PHE A 51 21.07 -5.72 21.92
CA PHE A 51 20.53 -6.25 20.64
C PHE A 51 20.97 -5.50 19.37
N VAL A 52 22.24 -5.07 19.34
CA VAL A 52 22.92 -4.59 18.12
C VAL A 52 22.81 -5.60 16.97
N LEU A 53 22.63 -6.90 17.26
CA LEU A 53 22.56 -8.00 16.27
C LEU A 53 21.45 -7.81 15.22
N LEU A 54 20.19 -7.57 15.61
CA LEU A 54 19.12 -7.36 14.61
C LEU A 54 19.26 -6.05 13.83
N ASP A 55 20.06 -5.12 14.34
CA ASP A 55 20.32 -3.86 13.66
C ASP A 55 21.55 -3.92 12.74
N LYS A 56 22.39 -4.96 12.89
CA LYS A 56 23.49 -5.25 11.96
C LYS A 56 22.95 -5.41 10.54
N PHE A 57 23.57 -4.68 9.62
CA PHE A 57 23.20 -4.69 8.21
C PHE A 57 23.14 -6.11 7.63
N TYR A 58 24.11 -6.96 7.94
CA TYR A 58 24.15 -8.34 7.44
C TYR A 58 22.95 -9.21 7.89
N ILE A 59 22.43 -8.99 9.11
CA ILE A 59 21.25 -9.73 9.60
C ILE A 59 19.99 -9.24 8.88
N LYS A 60 19.83 -7.93 8.67
CA LYS A 60 18.72 -7.38 7.86
C LYS A 60 18.74 -7.92 6.43
N VAL A 61 19.92 -8.02 5.83
CA VAL A 61 20.11 -8.60 4.50
C VAL A 61 19.73 -10.09 4.48
N ALA A 62 20.16 -10.87 5.46
CA ALA A 62 19.80 -12.29 5.56
C ALA A 62 18.28 -12.49 5.71
N MET A 63 17.63 -11.70 6.57
CA MET A 63 16.17 -11.74 6.74
C MET A 63 15.42 -11.30 5.48
N ALA A 64 15.87 -10.23 4.82
CA ALA A 64 15.32 -9.79 3.56
C ALA A 64 15.46 -10.86 2.46
N ALA A 65 16.56 -11.62 2.44
CA ALA A 65 16.77 -12.73 1.51
C ALA A 65 15.76 -13.86 1.74
N ILE A 66 15.45 -14.18 3.00
CA ILE A 66 14.39 -15.15 3.34
C ILE A 66 13.04 -14.64 2.83
N VAL A 67 12.70 -13.37 3.08
CA VAL A 67 11.43 -12.75 2.66
C VAL A 67 11.24 -12.78 1.14
N ALA A 68 12.32 -12.68 0.36
CA ALA A 68 12.27 -12.67 -1.10
C ALA A 68 11.51 -13.87 -1.70
N PHE A 69 11.58 -15.03 -1.02
CA PHE A 69 10.99 -16.29 -1.49
C PHE A 69 9.68 -16.65 -0.80
N VAL A 70 9.21 -15.81 0.12
CA VAL A 70 8.11 -16.14 1.04
C VAL A 70 6.82 -15.37 0.66
N PRO A 71 5.62 -15.92 0.93
CA PRO A 71 4.36 -15.20 0.70
C PRO A 71 4.21 -13.95 1.57
N GLY A 72 3.42 -12.98 1.10
CA GLY A 72 3.23 -11.69 1.80
C GLY A 72 2.72 -11.83 3.22
N THR A 73 1.85 -12.80 3.49
CA THR A 73 1.33 -13.11 4.84
C THR A 73 2.45 -13.43 5.83
N TRP A 74 3.43 -14.23 5.42
CA TRP A 74 4.58 -14.59 6.25
C TRP A 74 5.57 -13.43 6.39
N PHE A 75 5.67 -12.56 5.38
CA PHE A 75 6.46 -11.34 5.48
C PHE A 75 5.88 -10.41 6.57
N VAL A 76 4.57 -10.20 6.62
CA VAL A 76 3.93 -9.43 7.72
C VAL A 76 4.24 -10.06 9.07
N LEU A 77 4.13 -11.39 9.20
CA LEU A 77 4.44 -12.09 10.45
C LEU A 77 5.89 -11.86 10.87
N LEU A 78 6.85 -11.94 9.94
CA LEU A 78 8.26 -11.70 10.22
C LEU A 78 8.49 -10.26 10.72
N ILE A 79 7.86 -9.27 10.10
CA ILE A 79 7.90 -7.86 10.55
C ILE A 79 7.39 -7.76 12.00
N MET A 80 6.25 -8.39 12.31
CA MET A 80 5.67 -8.36 13.65
C MET A 80 6.58 -9.02 14.70
N VAL A 81 7.13 -10.20 14.38
CA VAL A 81 8.06 -10.90 15.28
C VAL A 81 9.32 -10.04 15.51
N THR A 82 9.85 -9.38 14.48
CA THR A 82 10.99 -8.47 14.66
C THR A 82 10.65 -7.24 15.49
N LEU A 83 9.43 -6.73 15.38
CA LEU A 83 8.94 -5.61 16.20
C LEU A 83 8.85 -6.03 17.66
N TRP A 84 8.18 -7.15 17.96
CA TRP A 84 8.02 -7.64 19.32
C TRP A 84 9.36 -8.00 19.97
N ALA A 85 10.24 -8.69 19.23
CA ALA A 85 11.56 -9.04 19.72
C ALA A 85 12.35 -7.80 20.15
N ARG A 86 12.24 -6.69 19.41
CA ARG A 86 12.89 -5.42 19.77
C ARG A 86 12.24 -4.74 20.96
N MET A 87 10.91 -4.67 20.97
CA MET A 87 10.18 -4.04 22.07
C MET A 87 10.36 -4.79 23.39
N PHE A 88 10.50 -6.12 23.37
CA PHE A 88 10.61 -6.94 24.57
C PHE A 88 11.81 -6.54 25.44
N PHE A 89 12.89 -6.10 24.81
CA PHE A 89 14.08 -5.62 25.52
C PHE A 89 13.97 -4.18 26.04
N ILE A 90 12.99 -3.41 25.56
CA ILE A 90 12.74 -2.03 26.00
C ILE A 90 11.69 -2.03 27.12
N SER A 91 10.52 -2.62 26.88
CA SER A 91 9.44 -2.77 27.85
C SER A 91 8.62 -4.02 27.51
N ILE A 92 8.51 -4.91 28.50
CA ILE A 92 7.72 -6.13 28.39
C ILE A 92 6.21 -5.82 28.35
N GLU A 93 5.78 -4.79 29.07
CA GLU A 93 4.40 -4.30 29.13
C GLU A 93 3.95 -3.78 27.75
N ALA A 94 4.76 -2.91 27.15
CA ALA A 94 4.49 -2.36 25.82
C ALA A 94 4.49 -3.44 24.74
N THR A 95 5.36 -4.45 24.89
CA THR A 95 5.40 -5.61 24.00
C THR A 95 4.12 -6.43 24.09
N PHE A 96 3.60 -6.66 25.29
CA PHE A 96 2.35 -7.40 25.48
C PHE A 96 1.15 -6.70 24.83
N ILE A 97 1.01 -5.39 25.02
CA ILE A 97 -0.06 -4.59 24.41
C ILE A 97 0.05 -4.60 22.88
N THR A 98 1.24 -4.33 22.34
CA THR A 98 1.46 -4.33 20.89
C THR A 98 1.32 -5.71 20.27
N PHE A 99 1.74 -6.76 20.96
CA PHE A 99 1.49 -8.15 20.56
C PHE A 99 -0.01 -8.40 20.38
N GLY A 100 -0.82 -8.09 21.40
CA GLY A 100 -2.27 -8.27 21.34
C GLY A 100 -2.91 -7.56 20.15
N VAL A 101 -2.64 -6.26 19.98
CA VAL A 101 -3.22 -5.45 18.90
C VAL A 101 -2.80 -5.96 17.52
N THR A 102 -1.51 -6.23 17.34
CA THR A 102 -0.99 -6.62 16.03
C THR A 102 -1.42 -8.05 15.68
N VAL A 103 -1.49 -9.00 16.63
CA VAL A 103 -2.04 -10.34 16.40
C VAL A 103 -3.50 -10.29 15.97
N ILE A 104 -4.32 -9.45 16.60
CA ILE A 104 -5.73 -9.24 16.19
C ILE A 104 -5.77 -8.78 14.73
N ILE A 105 -4.98 -7.77 14.37
CA ILE A 105 -4.87 -7.28 12.99
C ILE A 105 -4.46 -8.40 12.02
N TYR A 106 -3.48 -9.22 12.40
CA TYR A 106 -3.00 -10.32 11.56
C TYR A 106 -4.07 -11.38 11.32
N LEU A 107 -4.75 -11.82 12.38
CA LEU A 107 -5.77 -12.85 12.32
C LEU A 107 -7.02 -12.37 11.59
N MET A 108 -7.48 -11.15 11.87
CA MET A 108 -8.68 -10.60 11.26
C MET A 108 -8.46 -10.20 9.81
N PHE A 109 -7.25 -9.77 9.43
CA PHE A 109 -7.04 -9.21 8.11
C PHE A 109 -6.07 -10.03 7.25
N VAL A 110 -4.81 -10.12 7.68
CA VAL A 110 -3.72 -10.67 6.86
C VAL A 110 -3.95 -12.14 6.51
N ARG A 111 -4.56 -12.87 7.43
CA ARG A 111 -4.93 -14.28 7.22
C ARG A 111 -6.16 -14.44 6.33
N LEU A 112 -7.16 -13.57 6.44
CA LEU A 112 -8.40 -13.64 5.63
C LEU A 112 -8.19 -13.13 4.19
N PHE A 113 -7.30 -12.16 3.99
CA PHE A 113 -7.03 -11.53 2.69
C PHE A 113 -5.54 -11.65 2.28
N PRO A 114 -5.00 -12.87 2.11
CA PRO A 114 -3.56 -13.09 1.88
C PRO A 114 -3.05 -12.44 0.59
N LYS A 115 -3.91 -12.33 -0.44
CA LYS A 115 -3.57 -11.66 -1.72
C LYS A 115 -3.36 -10.16 -1.56
N GLN A 116 -3.90 -9.55 -0.52
CA GLN A 116 -3.86 -8.11 -0.25
C GLN A 116 -2.96 -7.76 0.94
N ALA A 117 -2.29 -8.75 1.55
CA ALA A 117 -1.39 -8.56 2.69
C ALA A 117 -0.30 -7.52 2.42
N TYR A 118 0.19 -7.42 1.18
CA TYR A 118 1.19 -6.43 0.80
C TYR A 118 0.71 -4.98 0.93
N LEU A 119 -0.60 -4.70 0.79
CA LEU A 119 -1.14 -3.34 0.96
C LEU A 119 -0.97 -2.83 2.39
N VAL A 120 -1.06 -3.72 3.38
CA VAL A 120 -0.88 -3.38 4.81
C VAL A 120 0.56 -2.98 5.10
N ILE A 121 1.54 -3.53 4.39
CA ILE A 121 2.96 -3.17 4.54
C ILE A 121 3.28 -1.93 3.72
N LEU A 122 2.77 -1.87 2.50
CA LEU A 122 3.09 -0.82 1.55
C LEU A 122 2.54 0.53 2.01
N LEU A 123 1.38 0.55 2.68
CA LEU A 123 0.77 1.80 3.10
C LEU A 123 1.59 2.56 4.16
N PRO A 124 1.97 1.99 5.32
CA PRO A 124 2.85 2.68 6.26
C PRO A 124 4.17 3.13 5.63
N LEU A 125 4.72 2.32 4.73
CA LEU A 125 5.95 2.65 4.02
C LEU A 125 5.77 3.89 3.12
N LEU A 126 4.70 3.93 2.32
CA LEU A 126 4.40 5.10 1.49
C LEU A 126 4.00 6.33 2.32
N MET A 127 3.37 6.15 3.48
CA MET A 127 3.10 7.25 4.42
C MET A 127 4.39 7.87 4.94
N HIS A 128 5.39 7.06 5.30
CA HIS A 128 6.71 7.56 5.67
C HIS A 128 7.39 8.33 4.51
N LEU A 129 7.21 7.87 3.27
CA LEU A 129 7.76 8.52 2.07
C LEU A 129 6.91 9.69 1.55
N LYS A 130 5.81 10.06 2.22
CA LYS A 130 4.84 11.08 1.78
C LYS A 130 4.19 10.79 0.40
N LEU A 131 4.09 9.51 0.03
CA LEU A 131 3.49 9.01 -1.22
C LEU A 131 2.23 8.16 -1.00
N ALA A 132 1.64 8.22 0.20
CA ALA A 132 0.50 7.38 0.59
C ALA A 132 -0.72 7.48 -0.34
N TYR A 133 -0.93 8.66 -0.93
CA TYR A 133 -2.07 8.96 -1.81
C TYR A 133 -2.10 8.12 -3.10
N VAL A 134 -0.98 7.49 -3.47
CA VAL A 134 -0.92 6.53 -4.59
C VAL A 134 -1.81 5.32 -4.30
N LEU A 135 -1.81 4.83 -3.06
CA LEU A 135 -2.45 3.56 -2.72
C LEU A 135 -3.97 3.56 -2.88
N PRO A 136 -4.76 4.53 -2.37
CA PRO A 136 -6.20 4.51 -2.53
C PRO A 136 -6.63 4.62 -4.01
N LEU A 137 -5.93 5.44 -4.81
CA LEU A 137 -6.18 5.57 -6.25
C LEU A 137 -5.90 4.25 -6.99
N PHE A 138 -4.75 3.65 -6.71
CA PHE A 138 -4.36 2.36 -7.27
C PHE A 138 -5.34 1.26 -6.84
N ALA A 139 -5.66 1.20 -5.56
CA ALA A 139 -6.49 0.15 -5.00
C ALA A 139 -7.93 0.16 -5.54
N GLY A 140 -8.56 1.33 -5.64
CA GLY A 140 -9.92 1.42 -6.20
C GLY A 140 -9.98 1.02 -7.67
N LEU A 141 -8.94 1.34 -8.45
CA LEU A 141 -8.89 0.98 -9.86
C LEU A 141 -8.61 -0.51 -10.13
N PHE A 142 -7.74 -1.14 -9.32
CA PHE A 142 -7.22 -2.49 -9.59
C PHE A 142 -7.79 -3.60 -8.69
N PHE A 143 -8.07 -3.31 -7.41
CA PHE A 143 -8.57 -4.29 -6.43
C PHE A 143 -10.04 -4.07 -6.07
N GLY A 144 -10.56 -2.86 -6.27
CA GLY A 144 -11.94 -2.48 -5.96
C GLY A 144 -12.19 -2.29 -4.46
N PRO A 145 -13.46 -2.25 -4.03
CA PRO A 145 -13.86 -1.87 -2.67
C PRO A 145 -13.33 -2.81 -1.57
N VAL A 146 -13.00 -4.06 -1.91
CA VAL A 146 -12.41 -5.02 -0.96
C VAL A 146 -11.08 -4.50 -0.38
N ALA A 147 -10.37 -3.64 -1.10
CA ALA A 147 -9.11 -3.05 -0.66
C ALA A 147 -9.26 -1.91 0.36
N ILE A 148 -10.49 -1.51 0.72
CA ILE A 148 -10.74 -0.53 1.78
C ILE A 148 -10.19 -1.02 3.12
N ILE A 149 -10.42 -2.29 3.45
CA ILE A 149 -10.02 -2.89 4.72
C ILE A 149 -8.48 -2.90 4.89
N PRO A 150 -7.66 -3.44 3.96
CA PRO A 150 -6.20 -3.42 4.11
C PRO A 150 -5.64 -2.02 4.24
N ILE A 151 -6.20 -1.07 3.49
CA ILE A 151 -5.73 0.31 3.50
C ILE A 151 -6.08 0.95 4.84
N GLY A 152 -7.32 0.81 5.33
CA GLY A 152 -7.70 1.32 6.65
C GLY A 152 -6.81 0.75 7.76
N VAL A 153 -6.57 -0.56 7.74
CA VAL A 153 -5.66 -1.24 8.67
C VAL A 153 -4.24 -0.70 8.57
N GLY A 154 -3.72 -0.51 7.35
CA GLY A 154 -2.41 0.10 7.14
C GLY A 154 -2.30 1.51 7.73
N VAL A 155 -3.37 2.32 7.64
CA VAL A 155 -3.38 3.67 8.23
C VAL A 155 -3.28 3.57 9.75
N ILE A 156 -4.09 2.69 10.35
CA ILE A 156 -4.07 2.46 11.81
C ILE A 156 -2.67 2.02 12.27
N VAL A 157 -2.06 1.05 11.57
CA VAL A 157 -0.71 0.57 11.88
C VAL A 157 0.33 1.70 11.80
N TYR A 158 0.23 2.58 10.81
CA TYR A 158 1.14 3.74 10.68
C TYR A 158 1.03 4.69 11.87
N TYR A 159 -0.20 5.09 12.25
CA TYR A 159 -0.41 6.03 13.36
C TYR A 159 -0.09 5.41 14.72
N LEU A 160 -0.37 4.12 14.93
CA LEU A 160 0.10 3.39 16.11
C LEU A 160 1.63 3.36 16.18
N GLY A 161 2.30 3.10 15.04
CA GLY A 161 3.76 3.12 14.96
C GLY A 161 4.37 4.49 15.28
N MET A 162 3.72 5.59 14.85
CA MET A 162 4.19 6.95 15.14
C MET A 162 4.11 7.32 16.62
N ASN A 163 3.14 6.75 17.36
CA ASN A 163 2.94 7.00 18.79
C ASN A 163 3.58 5.91 19.68
N LEU A 164 4.38 5.02 19.08
CA LEU A 164 4.99 3.89 19.77
C LEU A 164 5.99 4.35 20.86
N SER A 165 6.69 5.46 20.63
CA SER A 165 7.61 6.03 21.63
C SER A 165 6.89 6.47 22.91
N GLY A 166 5.66 6.99 22.80
CA GLY A 166 4.85 7.36 23.97
C GLY A 166 4.47 6.14 24.82
N LEU A 167 4.15 5.02 24.17
CA LEU A 167 3.93 3.74 24.87
C LEU A 167 5.20 3.24 25.56
N LEU A 168 6.34 3.32 24.89
CA LEU A 168 7.63 2.85 25.41
C LEU A 168 8.17 3.70 26.57
N GLN A 169 7.69 4.93 26.76
CA GLN A 169 8.04 5.78 27.90
C GLN A 169 7.22 5.48 29.16
N MET A 170 6.07 4.79 29.03
CA MET A 170 5.26 4.39 30.16
C MET A 170 5.85 3.11 30.76
N THR A 171 6.76 3.22 31.73
CA THR A 171 7.40 2.06 32.37
C THR A 171 6.97 1.94 33.82
N SER A 172 6.59 0.74 34.26
CA SER A 172 6.31 0.48 35.68
C SER A 172 7.61 0.49 36.50
N ALA A 173 7.55 1.05 37.71
CA ALA A 173 8.70 1.08 38.61
C ALA A 173 9.01 -0.31 39.19
N ASP A 174 7.98 -1.07 39.55
CA ASP A 174 8.07 -2.42 40.14
C ASP A 174 6.96 -3.35 39.61
N LEU A 175 7.08 -4.66 39.90
CA LEU A 175 6.10 -5.68 39.47
C LEU A 175 4.66 -5.40 39.97
N TYR A 176 4.51 -4.73 41.11
CA TYR A 176 3.20 -4.40 41.68
C TYR A 176 2.44 -3.34 40.88
N ASP A 177 3.16 -2.43 40.21
CA ASP A 177 2.59 -1.35 39.40
C ASP A 177 2.35 -1.77 37.95
N MET A 178 2.88 -2.92 37.54
CA MET A 178 2.75 -3.46 36.19
C MET A 178 1.28 -3.53 35.71
N PRO A 179 0.30 -4.02 36.50
CA PRO A 179 -1.09 -4.08 36.06
C PRO A 179 -1.70 -2.69 35.81
N THR A 180 -1.37 -1.69 36.64
CA THR A 180 -1.87 -0.32 36.46
C THR A 180 -1.28 0.32 35.21
N THR A 181 0.02 0.14 34.97
CA THR A 181 0.69 0.64 33.76
C THR A 181 0.12 0.00 32.49
N ILE A 182 -0.18 -1.31 32.48
CA ILE A 182 -0.81 -1.99 31.35
C ILE A 182 -2.20 -1.40 31.04
N ILE A 183 -3.00 -1.08 32.06
CA ILE A 183 -4.31 -0.45 31.89
C ILE A 183 -4.16 0.95 31.29
N GLU A 184 -3.17 1.72 31.73
CA GLU A 184 -2.87 3.04 31.18
C GLU A 184 -2.41 2.97 29.72
N MET A 185 -1.49 2.04 29.39
CA MET A 185 -1.07 1.78 28.01
C MET A 185 -2.24 1.37 27.11
N TYR A 186 -3.15 0.54 27.63
CA TYR A 186 -4.36 0.15 26.91
C TYR A 186 -5.23 1.38 26.62
N LYS A 187 -5.51 2.21 27.64
CA LYS A 187 -6.27 3.45 27.47
C LYS A 187 -5.59 4.41 26.48
N TYR A 188 -4.27 4.54 26.56
CA TYR A 188 -3.48 5.36 25.64
C TYR A 188 -3.60 4.85 24.20
N THR A 189 -3.49 3.54 23.98
CA THR A 189 -3.64 2.91 22.67
C THR A 189 -5.04 3.15 22.10
N ILE A 190 -6.09 2.96 22.91
CA ILE A 190 -7.46 3.25 22.48
C ILE A 190 -7.62 4.74 22.14
N ASN A 191 -7.08 5.64 22.95
CA ASN A 191 -7.14 7.08 22.71
C ASN A 191 -6.43 7.47 21.40
N ILE A 192 -5.30 6.83 21.05
CA ILE A 192 -4.67 7.03 19.73
C ILE A 192 -5.63 6.64 18.61
N VAL A 193 -6.31 5.49 18.73
CA VAL A 193 -7.20 4.99 17.67
C VAL A 193 -8.49 5.83 17.57
N THR A 194 -9.05 6.30 18.67
CA THR A 194 -10.34 7.02 18.66
C THR A 194 -10.18 8.54 18.59
N GLY A 195 -9.09 9.07 19.16
CA GLY A 195 -8.85 10.50 19.30
C GLY A 195 -8.02 11.13 18.18
N ASN A 196 -7.34 10.32 17.36
CA ASN A 196 -6.50 10.86 16.29
C ASN A 196 -7.35 11.27 15.07
N ARG A 197 -7.68 12.56 15.02
CA ARG A 197 -8.48 13.17 13.94
C ARG A 197 -7.82 13.03 12.58
N ALA A 198 -6.49 13.14 12.50
CA ALA A 198 -5.74 12.97 11.25
C ALA A 198 -5.84 11.54 10.71
N MET A 199 -5.78 10.54 11.59
CA MET A 199 -5.97 9.13 11.24
C MET A 199 -7.37 8.89 10.71
N LEU A 200 -8.40 9.32 11.44
CA LEU A 200 -9.81 9.17 11.03
C LEU A 200 -10.10 9.86 9.71
N LEU A 201 -9.63 11.10 9.54
CA LEU A 201 -9.73 11.85 8.29
C LEU A 201 -9.10 11.06 7.13
N THR A 202 -7.89 10.55 7.32
CA THR A 202 -7.16 9.81 6.29
C THR A 202 -7.92 8.57 5.85
N ILE A 203 -8.47 7.80 6.79
CA ILE A 203 -9.26 6.60 6.49
C ILE A 203 -10.50 6.98 5.68
N VAL A 204 -11.27 7.97 6.12
CA VAL A 204 -12.50 8.41 5.44
C VAL A 204 -12.22 8.90 4.02
N VAL A 205 -11.19 9.73 3.83
CA VAL A 205 -10.82 10.21 2.50
C VAL A 205 -10.35 9.07 1.60
N PHE A 206 -9.52 8.15 2.10
CA PHE A 206 -9.06 7.01 1.31
C PHE A 206 -10.21 6.09 0.90
N VAL A 207 -11.17 5.84 1.79
CA VAL A 207 -12.40 5.11 1.47
C VAL A 207 -13.16 5.81 0.33
N ALA A 208 -13.39 7.12 0.44
CA ALA A 208 -14.10 7.90 -0.57
C ALA A 208 -13.38 7.85 -1.93
N VAL A 209 -12.05 7.95 -1.94
CA VAL A 209 -11.22 7.84 -3.15
C VAL A 209 -11.33 6.45 -3.77
N ILE A 210 -11.24 5.38 -2.98
CA ILE A 210 -11.35 3.99 -3.48
C ILE A 210 -12.72 3.75 -4.10
N ILE A 211 -13.79 4.18 -3.43
CA ILE A 211 -15.17 4.05 -3.93
C ILE A 211 -15.32 4.82 -5.25
N THR A 212 -14.88 6.09 -5.26
CA THR A 212 -15.01 6.95 -6.44
C THR A 212 -14.24 6.40 -7.63
N THR A 213 -12.97 6.05 -7.45
CA THR A 213 -12.13 5.50 -8.54
C THR A 213 -12.66 4.18 -9.06
N TYR A 214 -13.22 3.34 -8.19
CA TYR A 214 -13.82 2.07 -8.60
C TYR A 214 -15.05 2.28 -9.49
N TYR A 215 -16.03 3.07 -9.04
CA TYR A 215 -17.27 3.26 -9.80
C TYR A 215 -17.05 4.05 -11.08
N VAL A 216 -16.31 5.16 -11.02
CA VAL A 216 -16.02 5.99 -12.21
C VAL A 216 -15.20 5.19 -13.23
N GLY A 217 -14.27 4.35 -12.78
CA GLY A 217 -13.42 3.53 -13.65
C GLY A 217 -14.15 2.39 -14.35
N ARG A 218 -15.43 2.15 -14.00
CA ARG A 218 -16.30 1.11 -14.56
C ARG A 218 -17.45 1.67 -15.40
N LEU A 219 -17.53 3.00 -15.56
CA LEU A 219 -18.48 3.62 -16.46
C LEU A 219 -18.16 3.25 -17.93
N GLU A 220 -19.19 3.20 -18.77
CA GLU A 220 -19.07 2.89 -20.21
C GLU A 220 -18.53 4.07 -21.05
N LEU A 221 -17.71 4.92 -20.45
CA LEU A 221 -17.10 6.08 -21.08
C LEU A 221 -15.74 5.72 -21.68
N ASP A 222 -15.39 6.39 -22.78
CA ASP A 222 -14.04 6.30 -23.31
C ASP A 222 -13.07 6.92 -22.32
N PHE A 223 -11.91 6.29 -22.12
CA PHE A 223 -10.92 6.66 -21.12
C PHE A 223 -11.45 6.67 -19.66
N ALA A 224 -12.56 5.97 -19.35
CA ALA A 224 -13.16 5.93 -18.01
C ALA A 224 -12.15 5.71 -16.88
N GLN A 225 -11.16 4.84 -17.08
CA GLN A 225 -10.12 4.55 -16.09
C GLN A 225 -9.17 5.73 -15.83
N TYR A 226 -8.83 6.52 -16.85
CA TYR A 226 -8.03 7.74 -16.68
C TYR A 226 -8.86 8.86 -16.04
N ILE A 227 -10.13 8.99 -16.44
CA ILE A 227 -11.08 9.91 -15.81
C ILE A 227 -11.22 9.58 -14.32
N ALA A 228 -11.34 8.30 -13.98
CA ALA A 228 -11.42 7.84 -12.60
C ALA A 228 -10.19 8.25 -11.77
N ILE A 229 -8.98 8.13 -12.32
CA ILE A 229 -7.76 8.58 -11.62
C ILE A 229 -7.82 10.09 -11.36
N GLY A 230 -8.23 10.88 -12.35
CA GLY A 230 -8.38 12.33 -12.21
C GLY A 230 -9.41 12.72 -11.16
N VAL A 231 -10.63 12.16 -11.25
CA VAL A 231 -11.72 12.42 -10.29
C VAL A 231 -11.33 11.94 -8.89
N GLY A 232 -10.74 10.76 -8.76
CA GLY A 232 -10.24 10.26 -7.48
C GLY A 232 -9.17 11.16 -6.87
N GLY A 233 -8.28 11.72 -7.70
CA GLY A 233 -7.26 12.68 -7.27
C GLY A 233 -7.89 13.98 -6.75
N LEU A 234 -8.93 14.48 -7.42
CA LEU A 234 -9.69 15.64 -6.94
C LEU A 234 -10.41 15.35 -5.62
N VAL A 235 -11.07 14.19 -5.50
CA VAL A 235 -11.71 13.76 -4.24
C VAL A 235 -10.69 13.66 -3.12
N ASN A 236 -9.48 13.18 -3.40
CA ASN A 236 -8.41 13.13 -2.41
C ASN A 236 -8.04 14.55 -1.92
N ILE A 237 -7.77 15.48 -2.85
CA ILE A 237 -7.38 16.85 -2.53
C ILE A 237 -8.50 17.57 -1.75
N PHE A 238 -9.72 17.59 -2.29
CA PHE A 238 -10.84 18.29 -1.68
C PHE A 238 -11.27 17.63 -0.37
N GLY A 239 -11.23 16.30 -0.29
CA GLY A 239 -11.56 15.56 0.93
C GLY A 239 -10.62 15.91 2.09
N PHE A 240 -9.32 15.95 1.84
CA PHE A 240 -8.35 16.37 2.86
C PHE A 240 -8.46 17.87 3.20
N ILE A 241 -8.67 18.76 2.22
CA ILE A 241 -8.83 20.20 2.51
C ILE A 241 -10.07 20.43 3.37
N MET A 242 -11.23 19.95 2.92
CA MET A 242 -12.51 20.14 3.63
C MET A 242 -12.48 19.45 4.99
N GLY A 243 -12.04 18.20 5.06
CA GLY A 243 -12.03 17.49 6.32
C GLY A 243 -10.97 18.00 7.29
N ASN A 244 -9.84 18.54 6.82
CA ASN A 244 -8.88 19.21 7.70
C ASN A 244 -9.43 20.52 8.26
N LEU A 245 -10.24 21.28 7.50
CA LEU A 245 -10.93 22.47 7.98
C LEU A 245 -12.02 22.15 9.02
N VAL A 246 -12.79 21.09 8.79
CA VAL A 246 -13.90 20.70 9.68
C VAL A 246 -13.41 20.05 10.98
N LEU A 247 -12.43 19.15 10.89
CA LEU A 247 -11.95 18.38 12.03
C LEU A 247 -10.77 19.03 12.76
N ASP A 248 -10.18 20.08 12.20
CA ASP A 248 -8.92 20.67 12.67
C ASP A 248 -7.86 19.57 12.92
N ALA A 249 -7.58 18.80 11.86
CA ALA A 249 -6.79 17.57 11.95
C ALA A 249 -5.27 17.82 11.90
N GLY A 250 -4.83 19.07 11.71
CA GLY A 250 -3.41 19.43 11.63
C GLY A 250 -2.66 18.84 10.43
N VAL A 251 -3.36 18.40 9.38
CA VAL A 251 -2.74 17.81 8.19
C VAL A 251 -2.12 18.90 7.31
N GLN A 252 -0.86 18.70 6.90
CA GLN A 252 -0.14 19.65 6.05
C GLN A 252 -0.71 19.68 4.62
N ILE A 253 -1.49 20.71 4.30
CA ILE A 253 -2.21 20.85 3.02
C ILE A 253 -1.26 20.86 1.81
N VAL A 254 -0.10 21.52 1.92
CA VAL A 254 0.89 21.54 0.82
C VAL A 254 1.38 20.13 0.50
N GLY A 255 1.59 19.30 1.52
CA GLY A 255 1.98 17.90 1.35
C GLY A 255 0.88 17.06 0.69
N VAL A 256 -0.38 17.33 1.01
CA VAL A 256 -1.54 16.70 0.37
C VAL A 256 -1.58 17.04 -1.12
N LEU A 257 -1.44 18.32 -1.48
CA LEU A 257 -1.50 18.77 -2.88
C LEU A 257 -0.41 18.13 -3.72
N VAL A 258 0.85 18.28 -3.31
CA VAL A 258 2.01 17.74 -4.05
C VAL A 258 1.94 16.22 -4.11
N GLY A 259 1.64 15.56 -2.98
CA GLY A 259 1.53 14.11 -2.92
C GLY A 259 0.39 13.56 -3.80
N SER A 260 -0.74 14.26 -3.88
CA SER A 260 -1.87 13.86 -4.73
C SER A 260 -1.55 13.98 -6.22
N VAL A 261 -0.88 15.06 -6.62
CA VAL A 261 -0.45 15.25 -8.02
C VAL A 261 0.53 14.16 -8.43
N ILE A 262 1.53 13.87 -7.60
CA ILE A 262 2.48 12.78 -7.85
C ILE A 262 1.74 11.44 -7.92
N ALA A 263 0.76 11.21 -7.04
CA ALA A 263 -0.02 9.99 -7.03
C ALA A 263 -0.83 9.79 -8.32
N VAL A 264 -1.51 10.83 -8.81
CA VAL A 264 -2.23 10.79 -10.09
C VAL A 264 -1.29 10.43 -11.24
N ILE A 265 -0.12 11.06 -11.31
CA ILE A 265 0.88 10.79 -12.36
C ILE A 265 1.34 9.33 -12.29
N LEU A 266 1.71 8.84 -11.11
CA LEU A 266 2.18 7.47 -10.93
C LEU A 266 1.10 6.44 -11.30
N VAL A 267 -0.14 6.63 -10.86
CA VAL A 267 -1.23 5.69 -11.18
C VAL A 267 -1.58 5.74 -12.68
N CYS A 268 -1.51 6.90 -13.33
CA CYS A 268 -1.65 7.01 -14.79
C CYS A 268 -0.56 6.21 -15.52
N ILE A 269 0.69 6.27 -15.07
CA ILE A 269 1.79 5.46 -15.61
C ILE A 269 1.51 3.98 -15.42
N MET A 270 1.12 3.56 -14.21
CA MET A 270 0.79 2.16 -13.91
C MET A 270 -0.37 1.64 -14.77
N GLN A 271 -1.42 2.46 -14.93
CA GLN A 271 -2.57 2.15 -15.79
C GLN A 271 -2.15 2.01 -17.25
N PHE A 272 -1.26 2.88 -17.74
CA PHE A 272 -0.71 2.78 -19.09
C PHE A 272 0.01 1.45 -19.31
N PHE A 273 0.77 0.93 -18.34
CA PHE A 273 1.44 -0.36 -18.47
C PHE A 273 0.49 -1.57 -18.46
N ARG A 274 -0.71 -1.48 -17.85
CA ARG A 274 -1.65 -2.60 -17.77
C ARG A 274 -2.21 -3.01 -19.14
N PHE A 275 -2.80 -2.06 -19.86
CA PHE A 275 -3.26 -2.24 -21.24
C PHE A 275 -3.49 -0.86 -21.88
N THR A 276 -3.31 -0.78 -23.20
CA THR A 276 -3.67 0.42 -23.97
C THR A 276 -4.79 0.04 -24.92
N LEU A 277 -5.88 0.79 -24.88
CA LEU A 277 -7.08 0.57 -25.70
C LEU A 277 -7.09 1.57 -26.86
N ASP A 278 -7.55 1.12 -28.03
CA ASP A 278 -7.78 1.97 -29.20
C ASP A 278 -9.24 2.39 -29.24
N TYR A 279 -9.54 3.53 -28.62
CA TYR A 279 -10.91 4.06 -28.55
C TYR A 279 -11.44 4.54 -29.93
N GLN A 280 -10.57 4.82 -30.90
CA GLN A 280 -10.99 5.22 -32.25
C GLN A 280 -11.59 4.06 -33.04
N LYS A 281 -11.22 2.82 -32.71
CA LYS A 281 -11.73 1.59 -33.34
C LYS A 281 -12.76 0.88 -32.47
N THR A 282 -13.63 1.63 -31.81
CA THR A 282 -14.70 1.06 -30.98
C THR A 282 -15.75 0.39 -31.87
N GLU A 283 -16.02 -0.89 -31.62
CA GLU A 283 -17.03 -1.68 -32.33
C GLU A 283 -18.21 -1.99 -31.40
N ARG A 284 -19.44 -1.98 -31.91
CA ARG A 284 -20.62 -2.49 -31.21
C ARG A 284 -21.05 -3.77 -31.89
N GLN A 285 -20.93 -4.89 -31.19
CA GLN A 285 -21.28 -6.21 -31.69
C GLN A 285 -22.56 -6.70 -31.00
N GLN A 286 -23.39 -7.40 -31.76
CA GLN A 286 -24.64 -7.99 -31.30
C GLN A 286 -24.43 -9.50 -31.25
N PHE A 287 -24.76 -10.10 -30.10
CA PHE A 287 -24.74 -11.55 -29.90
C PHE A 287 -26.16 -12.00 -29.53
N GLU A 288 -26.58 -13.10 -30.13
CA GLU A 288 -27.82 -13.80 -29.78
C GLU A 288 -27.44 -15.21 -29.36
N ASP A 289 -28.00 -15.66 -28.24
CA ASP A 289 -28.00 -17.04 -27.80
C ASP A 289 -29.46 -17.50 -27.60
N GLU A 290 -29.70 -18.79 -27.37
CA GLU A 290 -31.06 -19.37 -27.31
C GLU A 290 -32.01 -18.63 -26.35
N ASP A 291 -31.47 -18.11 -25.24
CA ASP A 291 -32.24 -17.42 -24.20
C ASP A 291 -32.15 -15.88 -24.24
N PHE A 292 -31.16 -15.30 -24.93
CA PHE A 292 -30.82 -13.89 -24.75
C PHE A 292 -30.22 -13.18 -25.96
N TYR A 293 -30.60 -11.91 -26.12
CA TYR A 293 -29.97 -10.94 -27.02
C TYR A 293 -29.09 -9.96 -26.24
N TYR A 294 -27.80 -9.89 -26.55
CA TYR A 294 -26.84 -9.00 -25.90
C TYR A 294 -26.18 -8.04 -26.89
N TYR A 295 -26.10 -6.77 -26.51
CA TYR A 295 -25.30 -5.75 -27.19
C TYR A 295 -24.00 -5.52 -26.42
N VAL A 296 -22.85 -5.67 -27.08
CA VAL A 296 -21.53 -5.57 -26.46
C VAL A 296 -20.71 -4.46 -27.11
N LYS A 297 -20.18 -3.54 -26.30
CA LYS A 297 -19.16 -2.56 -26.73
C LYS A 297 -17.77 -3.20 -26.65
N ALA A 298 -17.15 -3.44 -27.80
CA ALA A 298 -15.79 -3.98 -27.90
C ALA A 298 -14.80 -2.85 -28.22
N ILE A 299 -13.75 -2.75 -27.41
CA ILE A 299 -12.65 -1.79 -27.63
C ILE A 299 -11.35 -2.60 -27.82
N PRO A 300 -10.75 -2.58 -29.02
CA PRO A 300 -9.57 -3.39 -29.30
C PRO A 300 -8.36 -2.92 -28.49
N LYS A 301 -7.55 -3.87 -28.03
CA LYS A 301 -6.26 -3.59 -27.39
C LYS A 301 -5.24 -3.30 -28.48
N ILE A 302 -4.47 -2.22 -28.32
CA ILE A 302 -3.36 -1.92 -29.22
C ILE A 302 -2.27 -2.98 -28.99
N LYS A 303 -1.97 -3.75 -30.04
CA LYS A 303 -0.80 -4.62 -30.12
C LYS A 303 -0.03 -4.20 -31.36
N ILE A 304 1.23 -3.84 -31.21
CA ILE A 304 2.09 -3.60 -32.35
C ILE A 304 2.50 -4.96 -32.88
N SER A 305 2.02 -5.33 -34.07
CA SER A 305 2.58 -6.47 -34.78
C SER A 305 4.04 -6.15 -35.05
N LYS A 306 4.98 -6.97 -34.54
CA LYS A 306 6.40 -6.85 -34.90
C LYS A 306 6.49 -6.69 -36.41
N SER A 307 7.11 -5.59 -36.87
CA SER A 307 7.49 -5.42 -38.26
C SER A 307 8.12 -6.74 -38.73
N LYS A 308 7.45 -7.43 -39.65
CA LYS A 308 8.01 -8.62 -40.28
C LYS A 308 9.35 -8.17 -40.86
N ARG A 309 10.45 -8.73 -40.38
CA ARG A 309 11.72 -8.61 -41.11
C ARG A 309 11.47 -9.21 -42.49
N GLU A 310 11.32 -8.37 -43.50
CA GLU A 310 11.37 -8.81 -44.89
C GLU A 310 12.76 -9.36 -45.13
N ILE A 311 12.85 -10.69 -45.18
CA ILE A 311 14.03 -11.37 -45.68
C ILE A 311 14.04 -11.05 -47.18
N LYS A 312 14.88 -10.10 -47.59
CA LYS A 312 15.21 -9.94 -49.00
C LYS A 312 16.02 -11.16 -49.42
N THR A 313 15.40 -12.08 -50.15
CA THR A 313 16.14 -13.05 -50.95
C THR A 313 16.93 -12.24 -51.97
N ILE A 314 18.26 -12.34 -51.92
CA ILE A 314 19.13 -11.82 -52.96
C ILE A 314 19.11 -12.90 -54.05
N GLU A 315 18.55 -12.58 -55.21
CA GLU A 315 18.68 -13.38 -56.44
C GLU A 315 20.07 -13.20 -57.05
#